data_AF-A0A928XBV3-F1
#
_entry.id   AF-A0A928XBV3-F1
#
_cell.length_a   1.000
_cell.length_b   1.000
_cell.length_c   1.000
_cell.angle_alpha   90.00
_cell.angle_beta   90.00
_cell.angle_gamma   90.00
#
_symmetry.space_group_name_H-M   'P 1'
#
loop_
_entity.id
_entity.type
_entity.pdbx_description
1 polymer ?
#
loop_
_entity_poly.entity_id
_entity_poly.type
_entity_poly.pdbx_seq_one_letter_code
_entity_poly.pdbx_strand_id
1 'polypeptide(L)'
;MVAEMESRKHLARTEMPLATLLSMTPETSRECVECHEQQTPGLVSHWKGSTHAEKGVACVECHVAEKGDVDGFDHYGQHIATVVTPRDCARCHPKEADEFQHSHHAKGGNILASLDNFLAETVEGHRGFFNPHSPTPGRPEIADVNGFASAFLGCHQCHGSKVGFLTADGGKVTVDDLKPGPDGRPTNLAAMANVVRDQEGKPKYHPGTWPNTGIGRINLDGSLGSCSACHSRHDFSPRRARQPENCGKCHLGPDHPQKEIYEESKHGVAYRDLRDQMNLDAKTWVLGKDYSAAPTCATCHMSAHSKGAPVTHNPGQRISWTNRPPISLAMDTDANNSVVKETDPEKRAALVVDTAMDKRNRMKEVCHHCHTPDYVNGFYKQYDDLVVLFNEKFAKPGTKIIQALRDQGLITKIEFDEEIEWSWYYLWHHEGRRARHGASMMAPDYTHWHGMYEVAERFYMEVIPQAKEIAEHAITEGKEAEGRAVLAVIDEILARPEHQWQASTKNELKK
;
A
#
# COMPACT_ATOMS: atom_id res chain seq x y z
N MET A 1 23.13 -35.19 5.82
CA MET A 1 21.81 -35.12 5.14
C MET A 1 20.62 -35.72 5.91
N VAL A 2 20.76 -36.24 7.14
CA VAL A 2 19.59 -36.55 8.01
C VAL A 2 19.66 -35.83 9.37
N ALA A 3 20.84 -35.36 9.80
CA ALA A 3 21.01 -34.53 11.00
C ALA A 3 20.72 -33.02 10.81
N GLU A 4 20.60 -32.56 9.56
CA GLU A 4 20.23 -31.16 9.20
C GLU A 4 18.72 -30.92 9.09
N MET A 5 17.90 -31.98 9.25
CA MET A 5 16.45 -31.85 9.37
C MET A 5 15.98 -31.70 10.82
N GLU A 6 16.83 -31.96 11.81
CA GLU A 6 16.47 -31.85 13.24
C GLU A 6 16.65 -30.45 13.83
N SER A 7 17.44 -29.56 13.21
CA SER A 7 17.59 -28.16 13.67
C SER A 7 16.39 -27.26 13.32
N ARG A 8 15.37 -27.80 12.64
CA ARG A 8 14.11 -27.09 12.34
C ARG A 8 13.08 -27.15 13.48
N LYS A 9 13.44 -27.70 14.65
CA LYS A 9 12.56 -27.93 15.82
C LYS A 9 12.27 -26.68 16.68
N HIS A 10 12.61 -25.45 16.27
CA HIS A 10 12.43 -24.26 17.12
C HIS A 10 11.39 -23.22 16.65
N LEU A 11 10.46 -23.61 15.77
CA LEU A 11 9.28 -22.80 15.45
C LEU A 11 7.96 -23.58 15.57
N ALA A 12 7.97 -24.75 16.20
CA ALA A 12 6.72 -25.41 16.57
C ALA A 12 6.11 -24.60 17.72
N ARG A 13 4.96 -23.96 17.45
CA ARG A 13 4.10 -23.46 18.52
C ARG A 13 3.90 -24.61 19.51
N THR A 14 4.08 -24.36 20.79
CA THR A 14 3.52 -25.25 21.82
C THR A 14 2.00 -25.19 21.67
N GLU A 15 1.44 -26.03 20.80
CA GLU A 15 0.01 -26.17 20.65
C GLU A 15 -0.53 -26.76 21.94
N MET A 16 -1.36 -26.00 22.64
CA MET A 16 -2.09 -26.52 23.77
C MET A 16 -3.06 -27.60 23.26
N PRO A 17 -3.20 -28.75 23.96
CA PRO A 17 -4.17 -29.77 23.59
C PRO A 17 -5.56 -29.14 23.46
N LEU A 18 -6.33 -29.54 22.44
CA LEU A 18 -7.69 -29.02 22.21
C LEU A 18 -8.55 -29.09 23.47
N ALA A 19 -8.46 -30.18 24.23
CA ALA A 19 -9.20 -30.34 25.49
C ALA A 19 -8.87 -29.23 26.51
N THR A 20 -7.62 -28.77 26.56
CA THR A 20 -7.20 -27.65 27.40
C THR A 20 -7.73 -26.32 26.85
N LEU A 21 -7.67 -26.11 25.53
CA LEU A 21 -8.22 -24.90 24.91
C LEU A 21 -9.74 -24.80 25.09
N LEU A 22 -10.48 -25.90 24.90
CA LEU A 22 -11.93 -25.95 25.12
C LEU A 22 -12.34 -25.57 26.54
N SER A 23 -11.49 -25.82 27.54
CA SER A 23 -11.75 -25.38 28.92
C SER A 23 -11.60 -23.88 29.14
N MET A 24 -10.90 -23.19 28.23
CA MET A 24 -10.68 -21.75 28.22
C MET A 24 -11.56 -21.02 27.19
N THR A 25 -12.12 -21.76 26.23
CA THR A 25 -13.06 -21.24 25.23
C THR A 25 -14.36 -20.80 25.92
N PRO A 26 -14.81 -19.57 25.69
CA PRO A 26 -16.13 -19.13 26.15
C PRO A 26 -17.24 -20.06 25.67
N GLU A 27 -18.25 -20.31 26.50
CA GLU A 27 -19.35 -21.24 26.18
C GLU A 27 -20.04 -20.88 24.85
N THR A 28 -20.16 -19.58 24.57
CA THR A 28 -20.65 -18.99 23.31
C THR A 28 -19.95 -19.53 22.06
N SER A 29 -18.68 -19.93 22.17
CA SER A 29 -17.83 -20.33 21.05
C SER A 29 -17.52 -21.83 21.00
N ARG A 30 -17.92 -22.63 21.99
CA ARG A 30 -17.55 -24.06 22.07
C ARG A 30 -18.12 -24.87 20.90
N GLU A 31 -19.42 -24.73 20.64
CA GLU A 31 -20.08 -25.40 19.51
C GLU A 31 -19.48 -24.96 18.17
N CYS A 32 -19.06 -23.70 18.05
CA CYS A 32 -18.37 -23.20 16.87
C CYS A 32 -17.05 -23.96 16.65
N VAL A 33 -16.23 -24.10 17.69
CA VAL A 33 -14.94 -24.81 17.62
C VAL A 33 -15.14 -26.29 17.27
N GLU A 34 -16.06 -26.97 17.95
CA GLU A 34 -16.32 -28.41 17.75
C GLU A 34 -16.82 -28.71 16.33
N CYS A 35 -17.75 -27.91 15.80
CA CYS A 35 -18.26 -28.07 14.44
C CYS A 35 -17.21 -27.68 13.39
N HIS A 36 -16.58 -26.51 13.54
CA HIS A 36 -15.60 -26.02 12.57
C HIS A 36 -14.27 -26.78 12.58
N GLU A 37 -13.97 -27.54 13.62
CA GLU A 37 -12.85 -28.48 13.60
C GLU A 37 -13.03 -29.57 12.54
N GLN A 38 -14.29 -29.95 12.29
CA GLN A 38 -14.63 -30.94 11.26
C GLN A 38 -14.83 -30.28 9.89
N GLN A 39 -15.53 -29.14 9.84
CA GLN A 39 -15.91 -28.50 8.57
C GLN A 39 -14.77 -27.66 7.97
N THR A 40 -14.01 -26.97 8.81
CA THR A 40 -12.94 -26.04 8.40
C THR A 40 -11.70 -26.18 9.30
N PRO A 41 -11.07 -27.36 9.35
CA PRO A 41 -10.00 -27.69 10.31
C PRO A 41 -8.83 -26.68 10.30
N GLY A 42 -8.52 -26.09 9.13
CA GLY A 42 -7.47 -25.09 9.01
C GLY A 42 -7.75 -23.80 9.79
N LEU A 43 -9.01 -23.35 9.86
CA LEU A 43 -9.37 -22.15 10.62
C LEU A 43 -9.18 -22.37 12.12
N VAL A 44 -9.67 -23.51 12.61
CA VAL A 44 -9.53 -23.90 14.01
C VAL A 44 -8.07 -24.14 14.37
N SER A 45 -7.29 -24.81 13.51
CA SER A 45 -5.85 -24.99 13.71
C SER A 45 -5.10 -23.66 13.84
N HIS A 46 -5.36 -22.70 12.95
CA HIS A 46 -4.73 -21.38 13.04
C HIS A 46 -5.10 -20.63 14.33
N TRP A 47 -6.39 -20.67 14.71
CA TRP A 47 -6.88 -20.05 15.94
C TRP A 47 -6.27 -20.71 17.18
N LYS A 48 -6.22 -22.05 17.26
CA LYS A 48 -5.63 -22.80 18.39
C LYS A 48 -4.21 -22.35 18.71
N GLY A 49 -3.42 -22.03 17.67
CA GLY A 49 -2.05 -21.53 17.83
C GLY A 49 -1.94 -20.01 18.05
N SER A 50 -3.03 -19.30 18.28
CA SER A 50 -3.05 -17.84 18.43
C SER A 50 -3.03 -17.41 19.90
N THR A 51 -2.49 -16.22 20.16
CA THR A 51 -2.62 -15.57 21.47
C THR A 51 -4.09 -15.31 21.84
N HIS A 52 -4.98 -15.14 20.86
CA HIS A 52 -6.41 -14.97 21.13
C HIS A 52 -7.01 -16.22 21.80
N ALA A 53 -6.70 -17.41 21.29
CA ALA A 53 -7.13 -18.66 21.92
C ALA A 53 -6.58 -18.81 23.35
N GLU A 54 -5.30 -18.50 23.57
CA GLU A 54 -4.68 -18.51 24.91
C GLU A 54 -5.33 -17.52 25.88
N LYS A 55 -6.00 -16.48 25.36
CA LYS A 55 -6.68 -15.44 26.13
C LYS A 55 -8.20 -15.60 26.19
N GLY A 56 -8.74 -16.70 25.66
CA GLY A 56 -10.18 -16.95 25.66
C GLY A 56 -10.96 -16.07 24.67
N VAL A 57 -10.30 -15.45 23.69
CA VAL A 57 -10.96 -14.79 22.56
C VAL A 57 -11.15 -15.84 21.47
N ALA A 58 -12.37 -16.34 21.32
CA ALA A 58 -12.72 -17.39 20.38
C ALA A 58 -13.56 -16.85 19.22
N CYS A 59 -14.38 -17.70 18.61
CA CYS A 59 -15.07 -17.41 17.36
C CYS A 59 -16.08 -16.27 17.52
N VAL A 60 -17.02 -16.41 18.45
CA VAL A 60 -18.12 -15.46 18.66
C VAL A 60 -17.61 -14.14 19.22
N GLU A 61 -16.55 -14.14 20.02
CA GLU A 61 -16.00 -12.90 20.59
C GLU A 61 -15.54 -11.91 19.51
N CYS A 62 -15.16 -12.41 18.33
CA CYS A 62 -14.88 -11.59 17.14
C CYS A 62 -16.07 -11.47 16.20
N HIS A 63 -16.75 -12.59 15.91
CA HIS A 63 -17.78 -12.66 14.87
C HIS A 63 -19.17 -12.25 15.32
N VAL A 64 -19.41 -12.02 16.62
CA VAL A 64 -20.71 -11.57 17.12
C VAL A 64 -21.17 -10.31 16.39
N ALA A 65 -22.41 -10.32 15.94
CA ALA A 65 -23.09 -9.17 15.38
C ALA A 65 -24.26 -8.76 16.28
N GLU A 66 -24.71 -7.52 16.15
CA GLU A 66 -25.92 -7.04 16.78
C GLU A 66 -27.10 -7.10 15.79
N LYS A 67 -28.31 -7.26 16.34
CA LYS A 67 -29.52 -7.16 15.51
C LYS A 67 -29.58 -5.78 14.86
N GLY A 68 -29.74 -5.76 13.54
CA GLY A 68 -29.75 -4.54 12.73
C GLY A 68 -28.45 -4.30 11.97
N ASP A 69 -27.38 -5.04 12.27
CA ASP A 69 -26.18 -5.03 11.43
C ASP A 69 -26.51 -5.61 10.06
N VAL A 70 -26.04 -4.93 9.01
CA VAL A 70 -26.37 -5.31 7.63
C VAL A 70 -25.85 -6.69 7.26
N ASP A 71 -24.71 -7.07 7.83
CA ASP A 71 -24.01 -8.32 7.59
C ASP A 71 -24.31 -9.41 8.63
N GLY A 72 -25.15 -9.09 9.63
CA GLY A 72 -25.62 -10.00 10.67
C GLY A 72 -26.59 -11.07 10.16
N PHE A 73 -26.44 -12.29 10.65
CA PHE A 73 -27.35 -13.42 10.42
C PHE A 73 -27.26 -14.45 11.56
N ASP A 74 -28.31 -15.24 11.73
CA ASP A 74 -28.33 -16.32 12.72
C ASP A 74 -27.62 -17.56 12.17
N HIS A 75 -26.77 -18.16 13.00
CA HIS A 75 -26.00 -19.36 12.67
C HIS A 75 -25.91 -20.26 13.89
N TYR A 76 -26.68 -21.36 13.89
CA TYR A 76 -26.70 -22.37 14.96
C TYR A 76 -26.79 -21.77 16.38
N GLY A 77 -27.75 -20.86 16.59
CA GLY A 77 -28.02 -20.25 17.91
C GLY A 77 -27.20 -19.01 18.25
N GLN A 78 -26.25 -18.62 17.39
CA GLN A 78 -25.47 -17.37 17.53
C GLN A 78 -25.85 -16.36 16.44
N HIS A 79 -25.84 -15.06 16.74
CA HIS A 79 -25.98 -14.00 15.73
C HIS A 79 -24.61 -13.47 15.36
N ILE A 80 -24.19 -13.65 14.11
CA ILE A 80 -22.82 -13.39 13.67
C ILE A 80 -22.73 -12.60 12.37
N ALA A 81 -21.57 -11.98 12.16
CA ALA A 81 -21.12 -11.41 10.90
C ALA A 81 -19.90 -12.19 10.38
N THR A 82 -19.81 -12.35 9.06
CA THR A 82 -18.66 -13.04 8.43
C THR A 82 -17.39 -12.19 8.46
N VAL A 83 -17.51 -10.88 8.30
CA VAL A 83 -16.38 -9.97 8.11
C VAL A 83 -16.15 -9.16 9.37
N VAL A 84 -15.12 -9.51 10.11
CA VAL A 84 -14.64 -8.72 11.25
C VAL A 84 -13.94 -7.46 10.73
N THR A 85 -14.33 -6.30 11.25
CA THR A 85 -13.85 -4.98 10.85
C THR A 85 -12.92 -4.36 11.90
N PRO A 86 -12.23 -3.24 11.59
CA PRO A 86 -11.50 -2.48 12.59
C PRO A 86 -12.33 -2.04 13.80
N ARG A 87 -13.66 -1.85 13.67
CA ARG A 87 -14.52 -1.52 14.82
C ARG A 87 -14.66 -2.68 15.79
N ASP A 88 -14.78 -3.90 15.28
CA ASP A 88 -14.80 -5.10 16.12
C ASP A 88 -13.49 -5.26 16.89
N CYS A 89 -12.36 -5.02 16.22
CA CYS A 89 -11.04 -5.05 16.84
C CYS A 89 -10.88 -3.95 17.91
N ALA A 90 -11.45 -2.76 17.68
CA ALA A 90 -11.35 -1.62 18.58
C ALA A 90 -11.99 -1.84 19.95
N ARG A 91 -12.89 -2.84 20.09
CA ARG A 91 -13.46 -3.24 21.39
C ARG A 91 -12.38 -3.67 22.41
N CYS A 92 -11.28 -4.24 21.92
CA CYS A 92 -10.14 -4.64 22.76
C CYS A 92 -8.84 -3.89 22.41
N HIS A 93 -8.71 -3.39 21.18
CA HIS A 93 -7.53 -2.70 20.66
C HIS A 93 -7.86 -1.26 20.19
N PRO A 94 -8.43 -0.40 21.06
CA PRO A 94 -8.90 0.92 20.65
C PRO A 94 -7.77 1.82 20.18
N LYS A 95 -6.59 1.69 20.81
CA LYS A 95 -5.41 2.48 20.46
C LYS A 95 -4.89 2.12 19.06
N GLU A 96 -4.69 0.83 18.80
CA GLU A 96 -4.17 0.36 17.51
C GLU A 96 -5.15 0.67 16.37
N ALA A 97 -6.45 0.52 16.62
CA ALA A 97 -7.49 0.90 15.67
C ALA A 97 -7.45 2.40 15.36
N ASP A 98 -7.37 3.26 16.38
CA ASP A 98 -7.30 4.72 16.23
C ASP A 98 -6.05 5.16 15.44
N GLU A 99 -4.87 4.67 15.83
CA GLU A 99 -3.61 4.93 15.11
C GLU A 99 -3.72 4.52 13.64
N PHE A 100 -4.29 3.34 13.37
CA PHE A 100 -4.48 2.85 12.02
C PHE A 100 -5.47 3.72 11.22
N GLN A 101 -6.61 4.12 11.79
CA GLN A 101 -7.60 4.99 11.13
C GLN A 101 -6.97 6.34 10.71
N HIS A 102 -6.03 6.85 11.50
CA HIS A 102 -5.31 8.08 11.20
C HIS A 102 -4.18 7.93 10.16
N SER A 103 -3.90 6.71 9.71
CA SER A 103 -2.86 6.42 8.72
C SER A 103 -3.36 6.55 7.28
N HIS A 104 -2.44 6.71 6.34
CA HIS A 104 -2.75 6.63 4.91
C HIS A 104 -3.13 5.20 4.47
N HIS A 105 -2.73 4.17 5.22
CA HIS A 105 -3.13 2.78 4.94
C HIS A 105 -4.64 2.57 5.08
N ALA A 106 -5.29 3.16 6.10
CA ALA A 106 -6.75 3.10 6.24
C ALA A 106 -7.45 3.73 5.04
N LYS A 107 -6.87 4.79 4.47
CA LYS A 107 -7.40 5.49 3.29
C LYS A 107 -7.03 4.80 1.96
N GLY A 108 -6.35 3.64 2.01
CA GLY A 108 -5.84 2.94 0.83
C GLY A 108 -6.91 2.58 -0.21
N GLY A 109 -8.14 2.26 0.19
CA GLY A 109 -9.23 1.95 -0.73
C GLY A 109 -9.87 3.18 -1.40
N ASN A 110 -9.47 4.39 -1.01
CA ASN A 110 -9.92 5.65 -1.61
C ASN A 110 -9.00 6.12 -2.76
N ILE A 111 -8.23 5.22 -3.38
CA ILE A 111 -7.38 5.53 -4.55
C ILE A 111 -8.14 5.86 -5.85
N LEU A 112 -9.45 6.02 -5.74
CA LEU A 112 -10.35 6.39 -6.83
C LEU A 112 -9.84 7.70 -7.47
N ALA A 113 -9.64 7.67 -8.79
CA ALA A 113 -9.12 8.76 -9.63
C ALA A 113 -7.59 9.01 -9.61
N SER A 114 -6.78 8.07 -9.13
CA SER A 114 -5.33 8.07 -9.47
C SER A 114 -5.11 7.60 -10.92
N LEU A 115 -3.96 7.97 -11.52
CA LEU A 115 -3.56 7.46 -12.84
C LEU A 115 -3.46 5.93 -12.85
N ASP A 116 -2.95 5.35 -11.76
CA ASP A 116 -2.83 3.90 -11.57
C ASP A 116 -4.22 3.23 -11.62
N ASN A 117 -5.22 3.87 -11.00
CA ASN A 117 -6.60 3.40 -11.03
C ASN A 117 -7.26 3.61 -12.41
N PHE A 118 -6.91 4.68 -13.11
CA PHE A 118 -7.37 4.91 -14.49
C PHE A 118 -6.85 3.82 -15.43
N LEU A 119 -5.56 3.47 -15.33
CA LEU A 119 -4.97 2.36 -16.08
C LEU A 119 -5.74 1.06 -15.83
N ALA A 120 -5.85 0.64 -14.56
CA ALA A 120 -6.47 -0.64 -14.21
C ALA A 120 -7.97 -0.74 -14.56
N GLU A 121 -8.71 0.36 -14.43
CA GLU A 121 -10.17 0.34 -14.62
C GLU A 121 -10.64 0.72 -16.03
N THR A 122 -9.79 1.37 -16.83
CA THR A 122 -10.20 1.98 -18.11
C THR A 122 -9.30 1.62 -19.28
N VAL A 123 -7.98 1.58 -19.10
CA VAL A 123 -7.04 1.25 -20.20
C VAL A 123 -6.85 -0.26 -20.31
N GLU A 124 -6.48 -0.91 -19.20
CA GLU A 124 -6.35 -2.37 -19.11
C GLU A 124 -7.72 -3.06 -19.01
N GLY A 125 -8.63 -2.42 -18.28
CA GLY A 125 -9.94 -2.94 -17.96
C GLY A 125 -11.07 -2.21 -18.68
N HIS A 126 -12.29 -2.46 -18.22
CA HIS A 126 -13.49 -1.77 -18.66
C HIS A 126 -14.48 -1.63 -17.49
N ARG A 127 -15.11 -0.47 -17.37
CA ARG A 127 -16.09 -0.16 -16.31
C ARG A 127 -17.47 -0.79 -16.56
N GLY A 128 -17.51 -2.09 -16.79
CA GLY A 128 -18.73 -2.83 -17.10
C GLY A 128 -18.47 -4.28 -17.53
N PHE A 129 -19.55 -4.93 -17.94
CA PHE A 129 -19.47 -6.21 -18.64
C PHE A 129 -19.48 -5.99 -20.15
N PHE A 130 -18.80 -6.85 -20.90
CA PHE A 130 -18.81 -6.81 -22.36
C PHE A 130 -18.88 -8.20 -22.98
N ASN A 131 -19.36 -8.29 -24.21
CA ASN A 131 -19.44 -9.53 -24.96
C ASN A 131 -18.03 -10.01 -25.37
N PRO A 132 -17.66 -11.30 -25.20
CA PRO A 132 -16.32 -11.80 -25.54
C PRO A 132 -16.02 -11.82 -27.06
N HIS A 133 -16.98 -11.43 -27.92
CA HIS A 133 -16.93 -11.42 -29.38
C HIS A 133 -16.70 -12.78 -30.07
N SER A 134 -16.44 -13.83 -29.31
CA SER A 134 -16.42 -15.23 -29.72
C SER A 134 -16.55 -16.16 -28.49
N PRO A 135 -17.03 -17.41 -28.63
CA PRO A 135 -17.12 -18.35 -27.51
C PRO A 135 -15.73 -18.69 -26.95
N THR A 136 -15.61 -18.70 -25.63
CA THR A 136 -14.38 -19.17 -24.97
C THR A 136 -14.28 -20.70 -25.12
N PRO A 137 -13.20 -21.25 -25.71
CA PRO A 137 -13.04 -22.70 -25.89
C PRO A 137 -13.13 -23.45 -24.56
N GLY A 138 -14.02 -24.44 -24.49
CA GLY A 138 -14.23 -25.25 -23.28
C GLY A 138 -15.00 -24.55 -22.15
N ARG A 139 -15.39 -23.29 -22.31
CA ARG A 139 -16.17 -22.50 -21.35
C ARG A 139 -17.36 -21.79 -22.03
N PRO A 140 -18.28 -22.55 -22.67
CA PRO A 140 -19.38 -21.98 -23.44
C PRO A 140 -20.37 -21.16 -22.59
N GLU A 141 -20.32 -21.32 -21.27
CA GLU A 141 -21.15 -20.56 -20.33
C GLU A 141 -20.69 -19.11 -20.13
N ILE A 142 -19.49 -18.74 -20.60
CA ILE A 142 -18.99 -17.36 -20.55
C ILE A 142 -19.64 -16.56 -21.68
N ALA A 143 -20.79 -15.96 -21.37
CA ALA A 143 -21.51 -15.06 -22.28
C ALA A 143 -21.09 -13.58 -22.13
N ASP A 144 -20.58 -13.21 -20.94
CA ASP A 144 -20.15 -11.85 -20.60
C ASP A 144 -18.79 -11.87 -19.89
N VAL A 145 -17.95 -10.90 -20.23
CA VAL A 145 -16.63 -10.68 -19.62
C VAL A 145 -16.73 -9.53 -18.62
N ASN A 146 -16.28 -9.77 -17.39
CA ASN A 146 -16.16 -8.72 -16.39
C ASN A 146 -14.92 -7.84 -16.68
N GLY A 147 -15.12 -6.64 -17.19
CA GLY A 147 -14.03 -5.72 -17.54
C GLY A 147 -13.25 -5.18 -16.33
N PHE A 148 -13.79 -5.28 -15.12
CA PHE A 148 -13.12 -4.83 -13.91
C PHE A 148 -12.24 -5.90 -13.26
N ALA A 149 -12.13 -7.09 -13.88
CA ALA A 149 -11.44 -8.24 -13.30
C ALA A 149 -9.96 -7.94 -12.94
N SER A 150 -9.25 -7.16 -13.76
CA SER A 150 -7.86 -6.75 -13.48
C SER A 150 -7.77 -5.96 -12.17
N ALA A 151 -8.57 -4.90 -12.02
CA ALA A 151 -8.60 -4.09 -10.80
C ALA A 151 -9.03 -4.89 -9.55
N PHE A 152 -9.97 -5.83 -9.70
CA PHE A 152 -10.45 -6.68 -8.59
C PHE A 152 -9.36 -7.62 -8.03
N LEU A 153 -8.54 -8.19 -8.91
CA LEU A 153 -7.52 -9.17 -8.55
C LEU A 153 -6.13 -8.55 -8.33
N GLY A 154 -5.87 -7.38 -8.91
CA GLY A 154 -4.65 -6.59 -8.72
C GLY A 154 -4.83 -5.52 -7.65
N CYS A 155 -5.22 -4.31 -8.08
CA CYS A 155 -5.24 -3.10 -7.25
C CYS A 155 -6.01 -3.29 -5.93
N HIS A 156 -7.22 -3.85 -5.99
CA HIS A 156 -8.09 -3.99 -4.82
C HIS A 156 -7.56 -4.99 -3.78
N GLN A 157 -6.69 -5.93 -4.16
CA GLN A 157 -6.09 -6.87 -3.22
C GLN A 157 -4.97 -6.23 -2.38
N CYS A 158 -4.37 -5.14 -2.86
CA CYS A 158 -3.38 -4.37 -2.11
C CYS A 158 -4.02 -3.18 -1.38
N HIS A 159 -4.77 -2.36 -2.11
CA HIS A 159 -5.33 -1.09 -1.63
C HIS A 159 -6.62 -1.27 -0.84
N GLY A 160 -7.47 -2.19 -1.29
CA GLY A 160 -8.83 -2.36 -0.79
C GLY A 160 -9.85 -1.74 -1.73
N SER A 161 -11.11 -2.10 -1.53
CA SER A 161 -12.26 -1.54 -2.23
C SER A 161 -13.45 -1.47 -1.28
N LYS A 162 -14.55 -0.87 -1.73
CA LYS A 162 -15.84 -0.96 -1.04
C LYS A 162 -16.32 -2.39 -1.07
N VAL A 163 -16.56 -2.97 0.11
CA VAL A 163 -17.27 -4.24 0.26
C VAL A 163 -18.73 -3.99 -0.11
N GLY A 164 -19.35 -4.95 -0.81
CA GLY A 164 -20.75 -4.86 -1.18
C GLY A 164 -21.47 -6.20 -1.10
N PHE A 165 -22.78 -6.12 -0.87
CA PHE A 165 -23.70 -7.25 -0.97
C PHE A 165 -24.41 -7.26 -2.32
N LEU A 166 -24.72 -8.46 -2.81
CA LEU A 166 -25.46 -8.69 -4.04
C LEU A 166 -26.91 -8.24 -3.87
N THR A 167 -27.46 -7.58 -4.89
CA THR A 167 -28.90 -7.25 -5.00
C THR A 167 -29.59 -8.17 -6.01
N ALA A 168 -30.92 -8.23 -5.95
CA ALA A 168 -31.71 -9.16 -6.78
C ALA A 168 -31.59 -8.91 -8.29
N ASP A 169 -31.28 -7.67 -8.68
CA ASP A 169 -31.01 -7.24 -10.06
C ASP A 169 -29.55 -7.51 -10.51
N GLY A 170 -28.73 -8.16 -9.68
CA GLY A 170 -27.31 -8.42 -9.94
C GLY A 170 -26.39 -7.26 -9.62
N GLY A 171 -26.91 -6.14 -9.10
CA GLY A 171 -26.13 -5.01 -8.62
C GLY A 171 -25.48 -5.24 -7.25
N LYS A 172 -25.09 -4.14 -6.61
CA LYS A 172 -24.46 -4.17 -5.28
C LYS A 172 -24.97 -3.07 -4.35
N VAL A 173 -25.11 -3.40 -3.07
CA VAL A 173 -25.30 -2.46 -1.95
C VAL A 173 -23.98 -2.34 -1.20
N THR A 174 -23.46 -1.13 -1.09
CA THR A 174 -22.18 -0.82 -0.42
C THR A 174 -22.39 0.15 0.74
N VAL A 175 -21.31 0.54 1.40
CA VAL A 175 -21.31 1.56 2.46
C VAL A 175 -21.97 2.88 2.02
N ASP A 176 -21.84 3.26 0.74
CA ASP A 176 -22.39 4.51 0.20
C ASP A 176 -23.93 4.49 0.22
N ASP A 177 -24.50 3.32 -0.03
CA ASP A 177 -25.94 3.08 -0.08
C ASP A 177 -26.50 2.95 1.34
N LEU A 178 -25.79 2.22 2.20
CA LEU A 178 -26.20 1.92 3.57
C LEU A 178 -26.12 3.13 4.51
N LYS A 179 -25.18 4.04 4.25
CA LYS A 179 -24.95 5.27 5.04
C LYS A 179 -24.89 4.97 6.54
N PRO A 180 -23.93 4.15 7.00
CA PRO A 180 -23.89 3.73 8.40
C PRO A 180 -23.72 4.94 9.34
N GLY A 181 -24.41 4.89 10.48
CA GLY A 181 -24.28 5.89 11.53
C GLY A 181 -22.94 5.80 12.28
N PRO A 182 -22.72 6.66 13.28
CA PRO A 182 -21.53 6.57 14.14
C PRO A 182 -21.36 5.22 14.83
N ASP A 183 -22.46 4.53 15.14
CA ASP A 183 -22.49 3.17 15.69
C ASP A 183 -22.22 2.07 14.65
N GLY A 184 -22.30 2.40 13.35
CA GLY A 184 -21.99 1.49 12.23
C GLY A 184 -23.20 0.85 11.62
N ARG A 185 -24.38 1.10 12.21
CA ARG A 185 -25.62 0.54 11.72
C ARG A 185 -26.09 1.30 10.49
N PRO A 186 -26.64 0.59 9.48
CA PRO A 186 -27.18 1.23 8.29
C PRO A 186 -28.33 2.16 8.66
N THR A 187 -28.26 3.42 8.22
CA THR A 187 -29.39 4.36 8.37
C THR A 187 -30.37 4.25 7.21
N ASN A 188 -29.92 3.73 6.06
CA ASN A 188 -30.77 3.48 4.91
C ASN A 188 -31.30 2.03 4.90
N LEU A 189 -32.40 1.80 5.61
CA LEU A 189 -33.02 0.48 5.72
C LEU A 189 -33.58 -0.04 4.39
N ALA A 190 -33.92 0.84 3.45
CA ALA A 190 -34.38 0.42 2.12
C ALA A 190 -33.24 -0.24 1.32
N ALA A 191 -32.02 0.29 1.39
CA ALA A 191 -30.84 -0.35 0.80
C ALA A 191 -30.55 -1.70 1.47
N MET A 192 -30.67 -1.77 2.80
CA MET A 192 -30.50 -3.03 3.54
C MET A 192 -31.53 -4.10 3.13
N ALA A 193 -32.79 -3.72 2.90
CA ALA A 193 -33.85 -4.64 2.48
C ALA A 193 -33.61 -5.25 1.09
N ASN A 194 -32.80 -4.60 0.25
CA ASN A 194 -32.47 -5.07 -1.10
C ASN A 194 -31.33 -6.12 -1.13
N VAL A 195 -30.70 -6.39 0.01
CA VAL A 195 -29.60 -7.37 0.13
C VAL A 195 -30.14 -8.79 -0.06
N VAL A 196 -29.56 -9.50 -1.03
CA VAL A 196 -29.86 -10.92 -1.24
C VAL A 196 -29.28 -11.74 -0.09
N ARG A 197 -30.11 -12.59 0.52
CA ARG A 197 -29.74 -13.55 1.55
C ARG A 197 -29.97 -14.98 1.05
N ASP A 198 -29.22 -15.95 1.58
CA ASP A 198 -29.48 -17.37 1.35
C ASP A 198 -30.63 -17.89 2.22
N GLN A 199 -30.87 -19.21 2.20
CA GLN A 199 -32.00 -19.84 2.88
C GLN A 199 -31.87 -19.75 4.41
N GLU A 200 -30.63 -19.61 4.89
CA GLU A 200 -30.26 -19.45 6.29
C GLU A 200 -30.22 -17.96 6.72
N GLY A 201 -30.58 -17.05 5.81
CA GLY A 201 -30.60 -15.61 6.08
C GLY A 201 -29.23 -14.94 6.02
N LYS A 202 -28.17 -15.65 5.60
CA LYS A 202 -26.83 -15.09 5.45
C LYS A 202 -26.75 -14.21 4.20
N PRO A 203 -26.23 -12.98 4.30
CA PRO A 203 -26.14 -12.07 3.18
C PRO A 203 -25.08 -12.52 2.17
N LYS A 204 -25.41 -12.43 0.87
CA LYS A 204 -24.52 -12.82 -0.22
C LYS A 204 -23.64 -11.64 -0.64
N TYR A 205 -22.34 -11.77 -0.46
CA TYR A 205 -21.38 -10.78 -0.95
C TYR A 205 -21.37 -10.70 -2.47
N HIS A 206 -21.24 -9.49 -3.01
CA HIS A 206 -21.05 -9.28 -4.44
C HIS A 206 -19.64 -9.76 -4.83
N PRO A 207 -19.49 -10.68 -5.80
CA PRO A 207 -18.20 -11.33 -6.11
C PRO A 207 -17.14 -10.36 -6.63
N GLY A 208 -17.54 -9.22 -7.18
CA GLY A 208 -16.62 -8.13 -7.56
C GLY A 208 -16.09 -7.29 -6.39
N THR A 209 -16.48 -7.60 -5.15
CA THR A 209 -16.07 -6.82 -3.95
C THR A 209 -15.50 -7.68 -2.83
N TRP A 210 -15.72 -9.00 -2.87
CA TRP A 210 -15.27 -9.95 -1.86
C TRP A 210 -14.92 -11.30 -2.50
N PRO A 211 -13.81 -11.97 -2.12
CA PRO A 211 -12.90 -11.63 -1.02
C PRO A 211 -11.99 -10.43 -1.30
N ASN A 212 -11.78 -9.60 -0.28
CA ASN A 212 -10.89 -8.44 -0.32
C ASN A 212 -9.92 -8.45 0.87
N THR A 213 -8.63 -8.38 0.58
CA THR A 213 -7.54 -8.38 1.57
C THR A 213 -6.72 -7.09 1.58
N GLY A 214 -7.22 -6.05 0.90
CA GLY A 214 -6.53 -4.79 0.78
C GLY A 214 -6.52 -4.01 2.09
N ILE A 215 -5.42 -3.30 2.34
CA ILE A 215 -5.16 -2.71 3.65
C ILE A 215 -6.16 -1.61 4.01
N GLY A 216 -6.65 -0.86 3.02
CA GLY A 216 -7.63 0.21 3.15
C GLY A 216 -9.04 -0.17 2.69
N ARG A 217 -9.41 -1.46 2.80
CA ARG A 217 -10.77 -1.96 2.49
C ARG A 217 -11.85 -1.09 3.17
N ILE A 218 -12.89 -0.70 2.45
CA ILE A 218 -13.97 0.12 3.03
C ILE A 218 -15.10 -0.83 3.44
N ASN A 219 -15.34 -0.93 4.75
CA ASN A 219 -16.29 -1.88 5.33
C ASN A 219 -17.72 -1.33 5.35
N LEU A 220 -18.69 -2.22 5.49
CA LEU A 220 -20.12 -1.89 5.44
C LEU A 220 -20.59 -1.05 6.65
N ASP A 221 -19.88 -1.16 7.78
CA ASP A 221 -20.07 -0.37 9.00
C ASP A 221 -19.42 1.03 8.93
N GLY A 222 -18.81 1.38 7.79
CA GLY A 222 -18.13 2.66 7.58
C GLY A 222 -16.69 2.72 8.09
N SER A 223 -16.20 1.67 8.75
CA SER A 223 -14.81 1.61 9.20
C SER A 223 -13.85 1.37 8.03
N LEU A 224 -12.64 1.92 8.14
CA LEU A 224 -11.64 1.83 7.08
C LEU A 224 -10.55 0.82 7.42
N GLY A 225 -10.34 -0.13 6.52
CA GLY A 225 -9.21 -1.04 6.43
C GLY A 225 -9.47 -2.49 6.82
N SER A 226 -8.39 -3.27 6.73
CA SER A 226 -8.35 -4.68 7.11
C SER A 226 -7.19 -4.93 8.08
N CYS A 227 -7.49 -5.10 9.37
CA CYS A 227 -6.49 -5.41 10.40
C CYS A 227 -5.74 -6.72 10.12
N SER A 228 -6.31 -7.62 9.31
CA SER A 228 -5.66 -8.88 8.93
C SER A 228 -4.63 -8.75 7.78
N ALA A 229 -4.37 -7.55 7.27
CA ALA A 229 -3.39 -7.34 6.19
C ALA A 229 -1.95 -7.65 6.63
N CYS A 230 -1.59 -7.33 7.88
CA CYS A 230 -0.24 -7.48 8.42
C CYS A 230 -0.03 -8.78 9.21
N HIS A 231 -0.98 -9.12 10.06
CA HIS A 231 -1.00 -10.33 10.87
C HIS A 231 -2.26 -11.13 10.54
N SER A 232 -2.15 -11.97 9.52
CA SER A 232 -3.31 -12.60 8.87
C SER A 232 -4.16 -13.42 9.83
N ARG A 233 -5.46 -13.51 9.51
CA ARG A 233 -6.39 -14.42 10.17
C ARG A 233 -5.99 -15.88 9.92
N HIS A 234 -6.23 -16.84 10.82
CA HIS A 234 -6.84 -16.71 12.16
C HIS A 234 -5.81 -16.87 13.28
N ASP A 235 -4.51 -16.81 12.96
CA ASP A 235 -3.47 -16.85 13.98
C ASP A 235 -3.10 -15.48 14.54
N PHE A 236 -3.36 -14.40 13.77
CA PHE A 236 -3.14 -13.00 14.15
C PHE A 236 -1.77 -12.73 14.75
N SER A 237 -0.75 -13.47 14.30
CA SER A 237 0.55 -13.50 14.96
C SER A 237 1.35 -12.22 14.70
N PRO A 238 1.79 -11.50 15.76
CA PRO A 238 2.69 -10.36 15.61
C PRO A 238 4.01 -10.71 14.92
N ARG A 239 4.49 -11.96 15.03
CA ARG A 239 5.65 -12.43 14.25
C ARG A 239 5.45 -12.21 12.77
N ARG A 240 4.26 -12.51 12.22
CA ARG A 240 4.02 -12.33 10.77
C ARG A 240 4.12 -10.84 10.40
N ALA A 241 3.57 -9.95 11.22
CA ALA A 241 3.67 -8.51 11.01
C ALA A 241 5.12 -7.96 11.15
N ARG A 242 5.97 -8.61 11.96
CA ARG A 242 7.38 -8.24 12.16
C ARG A 242 8.29 -8.67 11.01
N GLN A 243 7.85 -9.60 10.18
CA GLN A 243 8.61 -10.18 9.08
C GLN A 243 8.46 -9.35 7.79
N PRO A 244 9.56 -9.01 7.08
CA PRO A 244 9.52 -8.29 5.81
C PRO A 244 8.66 -8.95 4.74
N GLU A 245 8.55 -10.28 4.77
CA GLU A 245 7.78 -11.08 3.81
C GLU A 245 6.31 -10.65 3.74
N ASN A 246 5.72 -10.24 4.86
CA ASN A 246 4.32 -9.82 4.86
C ASN A 246 4.12 -8.47 4.18
N CYS A 247 5.06 -7.53 4.34
CA CYS A 247 5.01 -6.23 3.67
C CYS A 247 5.09 -6.40 2.14
N GLY A 248 5.88 -7.40 1.69
CA GLY A 248 6.08 -7.74 0.28
C GLY A 248 4.84 -8.26 -0.46
N LYS A 249 3.69 -8.45 0.21
CA LYS A 249 2.40 -8.65 -0.49
C LYS A 249 1.99 -7.43 -1.32
N CYS A 250 2.33 -6.22 -0.85
CA CYS A 250 1.89 -4.96 -1.47
C CYS A 250 3.06 -4.01 -1.80
N HIS A 251 4.16 -4.07 -1.03
CA HIS A 251 5.33 -3.21 -1.19
C HIS A 251 6.39 -3.90 -2.06
N LEU A 252 6.08 -4.05 -3.33
CA LEU A 252 6.88 -4.75 -4.34
C LEU A 252 6.67 -4.13 -5.73
N GLY A 253 7.38 -4.64 -6.72
CA GLY A 253 7.09 -4.36 -8.13
C GLY A 253 7.67 -3.04 -8.63
N PRO A 254 7.32 -2.63 -9.86
CA PRO A 254 8.08 -1.63 -10.60
C PRO A 254 7.93 -0.20 -10.06
N ASP A 255 6.83 0.11 -9.37
CA ASP A 255 6.51 1.45 -8.92
C ASP A 255 6.92 1.70 -7.46
N HIS A 256 7.00 0.67 -6.65
CA HIS A 256 7.49 0.78 -5.27
C HIS A 256 8.10 -0.54 -4.76
N PRO A 257 9.32 -0.91 -5.20
CA PRO A 257 9.93 -2.20 -4.86
C PRO A 257 10.59 -2.20 -3.49
N GLN A 258 9.88 -1.80 -2.42
CA GLN A 258 10.52 -1.71 -1.11
C GLN A 258 10.98 -3.07 -0.60
N LYS A 259 10.31 -4.18 -0.97
CA LYS A 259 10.74 -5.52 -0.60
C LYS A 259 12.07 -5.89 -1.24
N GLU A 260 12.20 -5.67 -2.54
CA GLU A 260 13.38 -6.00 -3.33
C GLU A 260 14.57 -5.12 -2.93
N ILE A 261 14.32 -3.83 -2.74
CA ILE A 261 15.28 -2.86 -2.17
C ILE A 261 15.78 -3.33 -0.80
N TYR A 262 14.88 -3.74 0.09
CA TYR A 262 15.27 -4.23 1.40
C TYR A 262 16.12 -5.51 1.28
N GLU A 263 15.73 -6.45 0.42
CA GLU A 263 16.45 -7.73 0.23
C GLU A 263 17.87 -7.56 -0.34
N GLU A 264 18.07 -6.58 -1.23
CA GLU A 264 19.38 -6.19 -1.76
C GLU A 264 20.25 -5.53 -0.68
N SER A 265 19.63 -4.69 0.17
CA SER A 265 20.35 -3.92 1.19
C SER A 265 21.11 -4.81 2.19
N LYS A 266 22.15 -4.24 2.82
CA LYS A 266 22.86 -4.93 3.91
C LYS A 266 21.96 -5.27 5.09
N HIS A 267 20.88 -4.51 5.32
CA HIS A 267 19.89 -4.83 6.35
C HIS A 267 19.13 -6.11 6.02
N GLY A 268 18.64 -6.28 4.80
CA GLY A 268 17.94 -7.50 4.39
C GLY A 268 18.86 -8.72 4.31
N VAL A 269 20.12 -8.53 3.91
CA VAL A 269 21.14 -9.60 4.00
C VAL A 269 21.35 -10.03 5.46
N ALA A 270 21.55 -9.08 6.38
CA ALA A 270 21.74 -9.37 7.80
C ALA A 270 20.50 -10.03 8.43
N TYR A 271 19.29 -9.57 8.09
CA TYR A 271 18.06 -10.20 8.59
C TYR A 271 17.93 -11.65 8.15
N ARG A 272 18.27 -11.97 6.89
CA ARG A 272 18.21 -13.35 6.39
C ARG A 272 19.21 -14.25 7.11
N ASP A 273 20.42 -13.76 7.35
CA ASP A 273 21.47 -14.48 8.07
C ASP A 273 21.17 -14.67 9.56
N LEU A 274 20.66 -13.62 10.21
CA LEU A 274 20.50 -13.54 11.66
C LEU A 274 19.04 -13.70 12.12
N ARG A 275 18.17 -14.23 11.26
CA ARG A 275 16.72 -14.33 11.52
C ARG A 275 16.40 -14.99 12.86
N ASP A 276 17.13 -16.02 13.24
CA ASP A 276 16.87 -16.76 14.48
C ASP A 276 17.28 -15.96 15.73
N GLN A 277 18.11 -14.92 15.58
CA GLN A 277 18.48 -13.99 16.65
C GLN A 277 17.50 -12.80 16.76
N MET A 278 16.53 -12.70 15.85
CA MET A 278 15.56 -11.59 15.83
C MET A 278 14.45 -11.74 16.86
N ASN A 279 14.31 -12.89 17.51
CA ASN A 279 13.31 -13.12 18.57
C ASN A 279 11.87 -12.74 18.15
N LEU A 280 11.49 -13.09 16.91
CA LEU A 280 10.28 -12.55 16.25
C LEU A 280 8.96 -12.94 16.93
N ASP A 281 8.91 -14.04 17.68
CA ASP A 281 7.72 -14.51 18.41
C ASP A 281 7.62 -13.95 19.84
N ALA A 282 8.58 -13.12 20.30
CA ALA A 282 8.57 -12.63 21.66
C ALA A 282 7.36 -11.76 22.00
N LYS A 283 6.91 -11.86 23.26
CA LYS A 283 5.81 -11.05 23.81
C LYS A 283 6.12 -9.56 23.74
N THR A 284 7.33 -9.17 24.12
CA THR A 284 7.89 -7.84 23.86
C THR A 284 8.85 -7.91 22.69
N TRP A 285 8.88 -6.87 21.85
CA TRP A 285 9.78 -6.81 20.70
C TRP A 285 10.28 -5.38 20.48
N VAL A 286 11.23 -5.00 21.33
CA VAL A 286 11.78 -3.64 21.42
C VAL A 286 13.22 -3.63 20.91
N LEU A 287 13.49 -2.84 19.88
CA LEU A 287 14.86 -2.66 19.35
C LEU A 287 15.79 -2.13 20.45
N GLY A 288 16.98 -2.73 20.57
CA GLY A 288 17.97 -2.36 21.58
C GLY A 288 17.73 -2.96 22.97
N LYS A 289 16.66 -3.77 23.13
CA LYS A 289 16.39 -4.53 24.36
C LYS A 289 16.16 -6.02 24.06
N ASP A 290 15.22 -6.32 23.17
CA ASP A 290 14.80 -7.70 22.88
C ASP A 290 15.53 -8.27 21.65
N TYR A 291 16.03 -7.40 20.76
CA TYR A 291 16.85 -7.74 19.60
C TYR A 291 17.67 -6.51 19.14
N SER A 292 18.74 -6.79 18.39
CA SER A 292 19.56 -5.76 17.70
C SER A 292 20.27 -6.31 16.45
N ALA A 293 20.04 -7.57 16.09
CA ALA A 293 20.81 -8.28 15.07
C ALA A 293 20.65 -7.70 13.65
N ALA A 294 19.42 -7.32 13.29
CA ALA A 294 19.10 -6.63 12.04
C ALA A 294 17.79 -5.82 12.19
N PRO A 295 17.54 -4.80 11.37
CA PRO A 295 16.22 -4.18 11.30
C PRO A 295 15.34 -4.87 10.25
N THR A 296 14.02 -4.91 10.48
CA THR A 296 13.01 -5.24 9.47
C THR A 296 12.20 -4.00 9.08
N CYS A 297 11.28 -4.14 8.13
CA CYS A 297 10.30 -3.09 7.79
C CYS A 297 9.56 -2.59 9.04
N ALA A 298 9.11 -3.52 9.88
CA ALA A 298 8.41 -3.21 11.12
C ALA A 298 9.32 -2.54 12.15
N THR A 299 10.61 -2.94 12.25
CA THR A 299 11.59 -2.27 13.13
C THR A 299 11.65 -0.77 12.85
N CYS A 300 11.80 -0.41 11.57
CA CYS A 300 11.98 0.98 11.16
C CYS A 300 10.68 1.80 11.22
N HIS A 301 9.55 1.22 10.81
CA HIS A 301 8.34 2.02 10.58
C HIS A 301 7.28 1.95 11.69
N MET A 302 7.26 0.91 12.52
CA MET A 302 6.11 0.65 13.40
C MET A 302 6.48 0.21 14.82
N SER A 303 7.64 -0.42 15.01
CA SER A 303 7.99 -1.07 16.27
C SER A 303 8.57 -0.10 17.30
N ALA A 304 8.45 -0.47 18.56
CA ALA A 304 9.05 0.24 19.67
C ALA A 304 10.58 0.09 19.69
N HIS A 305 11.25 1.04 20.35
CA HIS A 305 12.70 0.98 20.59
C HIS A 305 13.09 1.54 21.96
N SER A 306 14.25 1.13 22.48
CA SER A 306 14.66 1.43 23.87
C SER A 306 14.88 2.91 24.15
N LYS A 307 15.08 3.74 23.12
CA LYS A 307 15.14 5.22 23.24
C LYS A 307 13.79 5.93 23.45
N GLY A 308 12.68 5.20 23.56
CA GLY A 308 11.42 5.76 24.08
C GLY A 308 10.24 5.79 23.11
N ALA A 309 10.41 5.47 21.82
CA ALA A 309 9.26 5.40 20.92
C ALA A 309 8.43 4.13 21.17
N PRO A 310 7.10 4.23 21.33
CA PRO A 310 6.22 3.07 21.43
C PRO A 310 5.98 2.42 20.07
N VAL A 311 5.28 1.29 20.07
CA VAL A 311 4.69 0.72 18.85
C VAL A 311 3.62 1.68 18.32
N THR A 312 3.53 1.82 17.01
CA THR A 312 2.46 2.55 16.30
C THR A 312 1.90 1.74 15.14
N HIS A 313 0.59 1.87 14.90
CA HIS A 313 -0.08 1.37 13.68
C HIS A 313 -0.16 2.41 12.56
N ASN A 314 0.47 3.57 12.72
CA ASN A 314 0.60 4.60 11.69
C ASN A 314 2.06 4.68 11.16
N PRO A 315 2.40 3.97 10.08
CA PRO A 315 3.77 3.99 9.54
C PRO A 315 4.19 5.37 8.99
N GLY A 316 3.23 6.28 8.77
CA GLY A 316 3.49 7.66 8.33
C GLY A 316 4.19 8.54 9.37
N GLN A 317 4.27 8.10 10.63
CA GLN A 317 4.89 8.88 11.70
C GLN A 317 6.42 9.03 11.55
N ARG A 318 7.08 8.24 10.70
CA ARG A 318 8.55 8.25 10.53
C ARG A 318 9.00 8.54 9.09
N ILE A 319 8.11 9.07 8.25
CA ILE A 319 8.37 9.33 6.83
C ILE A 319 8.63 10.82 6.63
N SER A 320 9.86 11.22 6.26
CA SER A 320 10.22 12.63 6.03
C SER A 320 10.03 13.09 4.57
N TRP A 321 9.89 12.16 3.63
CA TRP A 321 9.66 12.42 2.20
C TRP A 321 8.55 11.51 1.68
N THR A 322 7.65 12.05 0.84
CA THR A 322 6.82 11.20 -0.02
C THR A 322 7.45 11.10 -1.40
N ASN A 323 7.81 9.87 -1.78
CA ASN A 323 8.42 9.54 -3.08
C ASN A 323 7.41 8.99 -4.10
N ARG A 324 6.12 8.96 -3.74
CA ARG A 324 5.02 8.56 -4.63
C ARG A 324 4.75 9.56 -5.77
N PRO A 325 4.65 10.88 -5.54
CA PRO A 325 4.34 11.83 -6.61
C PRO A 325 5.48 11.96 -7.63
N PRO A 326 5.21 12.52 -8.83
CA PRO A 326 6.26 12.82 -9.81
C PRO A 326 7.39 13.65 -9.18
N ILE A 327 7.05 14.71 -8.46
CA ILE A 327 7.99 15.53 -7.68
C ILE A 327 7.84 15.16 -6.20
N SER A 328 8.91 14.66 -5.58
CA SER A 328 8.88 14.31 -4.16
C SER A 328 8.65 15.52 -3.29
N LEU A 329 7.85 15.36 -2.23
CA LEU A 329 7.50 16.44 -1.29
C LEU A 329 7.99 16.10 0.12
N ALA A 330 8.48 17.11 0.83
CA ALA A 330 8.74 16.99 2.25
C ALA A 330 7.43 16.70 2.98
N MET A 331 7.46 15.74 3.90
CA MET A 331 6.29 15.29 4.66
C MET A 331 6.01 16.20 5.86
N ASP A 332 5.86 17.50 5.64
CA ASP A 332 5.21 18.34 6.65
C ASP A 332 3.69 18.09 6.56
N THR A 333 3.07 17.76 7.69
CA THR A 333 1.65 17.38 7.71
C THR A 333 0.80 18.25 8.63
N ASP A 334 -0.44 18.49 8.22
CA ASP A 334 -1.46 19.16 9.04
C ASP A 334 -2.06 18.23 10.11
N ALA A 335 -3.04 18.73 10.88
CA ALA A 335 -3.73 17.97 11.91
C ALA A 335 -4.45 16.70 11.40
N ASN A 336 -4.72 16.61 10.09
CA ASN A 336 -5.38 15.47 9.45
C ASN A 336 -4.38 14.49 8.80
N ASN A 337 -3.08 14.65 9.07
CA ASN A 337 -1.97 13.93 8.44
C ASN A 337 -1.87 14.12 6.92
N SER A 338 -2.39 15.24 6.39
CA SER A 338 -2.30 15.60 4.98
C SER A 338 -1.04 16.41 4.72
N VAL A 339 -0.36 16.15 3.61
CA VAL A 339 0.86 16.88 3.23
C VAL A 339 0.52 18.33 2.94
N VAL A 340 1.16 19.25 3.65
CA VAL A 340 1.02 20.70 3.42
C VAL A 340 1.78 21.06 2.13
N LYS A 341 1.06 21.61 1.15
CA LYS A 341 1.61 22.02 -0.16
C LYS A 341 1.85 23.53 -0.29
N GLU A 342 1.46 24.31 0.71
CA GLU A 342 1.70 25.76 0.75
C GLU A 342 3.21 26.04 0.65
N THR A 343 3.54 27.00 -0.22
CA THR A 343 4.92 27.38 -0.56
C THR A 343 5.36 28.64 0.16
N ASP A 344 4.42 29.49 0.56
CA ASP A 344 4.73 30.66 1.40
C ASP A 344 5.18 30.20 2.80
N PRO A 345 6.39 30.59 3.26
CA PRO A 345 6.94 30.07 4.51
C PRO A 345 6.08 30.36 5.75
N GLU A 346 5.48 31.55 5.83
CA GLU A 346 4.69 31.97 7.00
C GLU A 346 3.36 31.21 7.05
N LYS A 347 2.64 31.15 5.93
CA LYS A 347 1.39 30.39 5.83
C LYS A 347 1.63 28.90 6.01
N ARG A 348 2.73 28.37 5.46
CA ARG A 348 3.12 26.97 5.64
C ARG A 348 3.32 26.67 7.13
N ALA A 349 4.10 27.49 7.83
CA ALA A 349 4.36 27.30 9.26
C ALA A 349 3.07 27.27 10.11
N ALA A 350 2.05 28.07 9.74
CA ALA A 350 0.76 28.08 10.43
C ALA A 350 -0.09 26.81 10.21
N LEU A 351 0.15 26.06 9.14
CA LEU A 351 -0.62 24.85 8.78
C LEU A 351 0.05 23.55 9.26
N VAL A 352 1.36 23.55 9.45
CA VAL A 352 2.13 22.34 9.78
C VAL A 352 1.99 22.01 11.27
N VAL A 353 1.57 20.78 11.55
CA VAL A 353 1.44 20.24 12.91
C VAL A 353 2.58 19.27 13.24
N ASP A 354 3.05 18.50 12.25
CA ASP A 354 4.18 17.56 12.41
C ASP A 354 5.13 17.70 11.23
N THR A 355 6.35 18.14 11.50
CA THR A 355 7.31 18.50 10.45
C THR A 355 8.01 17.27 9.87
N ALA A 356 8.48 17.39 8.63
CA ALA A 356 9.33 16.39 8.00
C ALA A 356 10.61 16.13 8.81
N MET A 357 11.14 17.15 9.49
CA MET A 357 12.33 17.01 10.33
C MET A 357 12.04 16.25 11.61
N ASP A 358 10.88 16.47 12.24
CA ASP A 358 10.48 15.69 13.43
C ASP A 358 10.24 14.23 13.08
N LYS A 359 9.56 13.96 11.95
CA LYS A 359 9.43 12.61 11.38
C LYS A 359 10.79 11.97 11.12
N ARG A 360 11.75 12.74 10.58
CA ARG A 360 13.13 12.29 10.36
C ARG A 360 13.85 11.98 11.66
N ASN A 361 13.74 12.84 12.67
CA ASN A 361 14.38 12.64 13.96
C ASN A 361 13.87 11.36 14.64
N ARG A 362 12.56 11.09 14.58
CA ARG A 362 11.99 9.81 15.04
C ARG A 362 12.56 8.59 14.30
N MET A 363 12.85 8.69 13.00
CA MET A 363 13.53 7.61 12.27
C MET A 363 15.01 7.51 12.68
N LYS A 364 15.73 8.64 12.84
CA LYS A 364 17.13 8.64 13.28
C LYS A 364 17.32 7.96 14.63
N GLU A 365 16.36 8.09 15.54
CA GLU A 365 16.39 7.38 16.83
C GLU A 365 16.47 5.86 16.64
N VAL A 366 15.75 5.30 15.66
CA VAL A 366 15.88 3.88 15.27
C VAL A 366 17.32 3.60 14.83
N CYS A 367 17.85 4.37 13.89
CA CYS A 367 19.20 4.20 13.34
C CYS A 367 20.28 4.23 14.43
N HIS A 368 20.13 5.11 15.43
CA HIS A 368 21.09 5.30 16.51
C HIS A 368 21.14 4.18 17.57
N HIS A 369 20.41 3.08 17.37
CA HIS A 369 20.65 1.84 18.13
C HIS A 369 21.87 1.09 17.60
N CYS A 370 22.24 1.30 16.33
CA CYS A 370 23.32 0.55 15.67
C CYS A 370 24.38 1.47 15.02
N HIS A 371 24.03 2.70 14.66
CA HIS A 371 24.89 3.61 13.90
C HIS A 371 25.20 4.93 14.62
N THR A 372 26.44 5.39 14.46
CA THR A 372 26.89 6.69 14.97
C THR A 372 26.20 7.87 14.28
N PRO A 373 26.08 9.03 14.93
CA PRO A 373 25.50 10.24 14.35
C PRO A 373 26.03 10.61 12.96
N ASP A 374 27.35 10.58 12.76
CA ASP A 374 27.97 10.97 11.49
C ASP A 374 27.54 10.08 10.32
N TYR A 375 27.47 8.77 10.55
CA TYR A 375 26.98 7.80 9.56
C TYR A 375 25.52 8.10 9.17
N VAL A 376 24.65 8.30 10.16
CA VAL A 376 23.22 8.54 9.93
C VAL A 376 23.00 9.89 9.23
N ASN A 377 23.71 10.93 9.63
CA ASN A 377 23.62 12.24 8.99
C ASN A 377 24.17 12.21 7.57
N GLY A 378 25.27 11.50 7.33
CA GLY A 378 25.82 11.27 5.99
C GLY A 378 24.86 10.52 5.07
N PHE A 379 24.18 9.48 5.58
CA PHE A 379 23.13 8.77 4.85
C PHE A 379 21.99 9.71 4.44
N TYR A 380 21.44 10.48 5.38
CA TYR A 380 20.32 11.39 5.08
C TYR A 380 20.73 12.51 4.12
N LYS A 381 21.96 13.01 4.20
CA LYS A 381 22.48 13.98 3.22
C LYS A 381 22.49 13.40 1.81
N GLN A 382 23.02 12.19 1.62
CA GLN A 382 23.04 11.52 0.32
C GLN A 382 21.63 11.23 -0.21
N TYR A 383 20.72 10.80 0.68
CA TYR A 383 19.33 10.57 0.31
C TYR A 383 18.63 11.87 -0.13
N ASP A 384 18.76 12.95 0.65
CA ASP A 384 18.18 14.25 0.32
C ASP A 384 18.75 14.79 -0.99
N ASP A 385 20.07 14.68 -1.20
CA ASP A 385 20.72 15.10 -2.44
C ASP A 385 20.18 14.37 -3.67
N LEU A 386 19.95 13.06 -3.58
CA LEU A 386 19.39 12.30 -4.69
C LEU A 386 17.94 12.71 -4.98
N VAL A 387 17.11 12.89 -3.94
CA VAL A 387 15.73 13.33 -4.11
C VAL A 387 15.68 14.69 -4.80
N VAL A 388 16.53 15.63 -4.36
CA VAL A 388 16.64 16.96 -4.97
C VAL A 388 17.18 16.86 -6.41
N LEU A 389 18.22 16.06 -6.66
CA LEU A 389 18.75 15.83 -8.01
C LEU A 389 17.64 15.34 -8.96
N PHE A 390 16.89 14.30 -8.55
CA PHE A 390 15.79 13.78 -9.34
C PHE A 390 14.71 14.85 -9.59
N ASN A 391 14.31 15.55 -8.53
CA ASN A 391 13.27 16.59 -8.61
C ASN A 391 13.65 17.73 -9.56
N GLU A 392 14.86 18.28 -9.41
CA GLU A 392 15.29 19.48 -10.16
C GLU A 392 15.71 19.14 -11.59
N LYS A 393 16.42 18.03 -11.81
CA LYS A 393 16.98 17.68 -13.12
C LYS A 393 16.00 16.95 -14.04
N PHE A 394 15.05 16.20 -13.49
CA PHE A 394 14.17 15.34 -14.31
C PHE A 394 12.69 15.62 -14.08
N ALA A 395 12.22 15.57 -12.83
CA ALA A 395 10.78 15.63 -12.56
C ALA A 395 10.16 16.99 -12.90
N LYS A 396 10.75 18.11 -12.43
CA LYS A 396 10.25 19.45 -12.74
C LYS A 396 10.39 19.78 -14.23
N PRO A 397 11.54 19.54 -14.89
CA PRO A 397 11.66 19.73 -16.34
C PRO A 397 10.66 18.91 -17.16
N GLY A 398 10.54 17.60 -16.88
CA GLY A 398 9.58 16.74 -17.59
C GLY A 398 8.13 17.18 -17.39
N THR A 399 7.75 17.55 -16.15
CA THR A 399 6.43 18.15 -15.87
C THR A 399 6.19 19.40 -16.71
N LYS A 400 7.19 20.29 -16.84
CA LYS A 400 7.07 21.54 -17.62
C LYS A 400 6.90 21.24 -19.13
N ILE A 401 7.58 20.23 -19.66
CA ILE A 401 7.45 19.81 -21.07
C ILE A 401 6.04 19.28 -21.35
N ILE A 402 5.56 18.33 -20.54
CA ILE A 402 4.23 17.75 -20.71
C ILE A 402 3.14 18.83 -20.53
N GLN A 403 3.30 19.72 -19.56
CA GLN A 403 2.36 20.82 -19.36
C GLN A 403 2.35 21.78 -20.55
N ALA A 404 3.50 22.11 -21.14
CA ALA A 404 3.57 22.97 -22.31
C ALA A 404 2.84 22.35 -23.51
N LEU A 405 3.00 21.04 -23.75
CA LEU A 405 2.26 20.33 -24.79
C LEU A 405 0.74 20.38 -24.56
N ARG A 406 0.28 20.18 -23.32
CA ARG A 406 -1.15 20.26 -22.96
C ARG A 406 -1.71 21.68 -23.11
N ASP A 407 -0.99 22.68 -22.62
CA ASP A 407 -1.42 24.09 -22.65
C ASP A 407 -1.54 24.61 -24.08
N GLN A 408 -0.67 24.15 -24.98
CA GLN A 408 -0.70 24.48 -26.40
C GLN A 408 -1.66 23.59 -27.21
N GLY A 409 -2.35 22.64 -26.58
CA GLY A 409 -3.26 21.72 -27.26
C GLY A 409 -2.58 20.87 -28.35
N LEU A 410 -1.32 20.50 -28.11
CA LEU A 410 -0.53 19.63 -28.99
C LEU A 410 -0.64 18.15 -28.63
N ILE A 411 -1.10 17.85 -27.42
CA ILE A 411 -1.54 16.53 -26.98
C ILE A 411 -2.97 16.62 -26.42
N THR A 412 -3.68 15.50 -26.38
CA THR A 412 -5.08 15.45 -25.96
C THR A 412 -5.21 15.60 -24.44
N LYS A 413 -6.47 15.61 -23.98
CA LYS A 413 -6.80 15.57 -22.54
C LYS A 413 -7.09 14.15 -22.04
N ILE A 414 -7.12 13.18 -22.94
CA ILE A 414 -7.28 11.78 -22.60
C ILE A 414 -5.93 11.34 -22.05
N GLU A 415 -5.91 10.66 -20.91
CA GLU A 415 -4.67 10.15 -20.35
C GLU A 415 -4.33 8.81 -21.02
N PHE A 416 -3.06 8.60 -21.34
CA PHE A 416 -2.49 7.38 -21.92
C PHE A 416 -2.93 7.06 -23.36
N ASP A 417 -3.44 8.04 -24.12
CA ASP A 417 -3.75 7.85 -25.54
C ASP A 417 -2.57 8.19 -26.48
N GLU A 418 -1.52 8.82 -25.94
CA GLU A 418 -0.32 9.19 -26.68
C GLU A 418 0.97 8.60 -26.06
N GLU A 419 1.93 8.24 -26.91
CA GLU A 419 3.17 7.55 -26.51
C GLU A 419 4.00 8.33 -25.48
N ILE A 420 4.03 9.65 -25.60
CA ILE A 420 4.78 10.51 -24.68
C ILE A 420 4.23 10.46 -23.25
N GLU A 421 2.95 10.20 -23.08
CA GLU A 421 2.34 10.09 -21.75
C GLU A 421 2.79 8.82 -21.04
N TRP A 422 2.95 7.72 -21.79
CA TRP A 422 3.55 6.48 -21.28
C TRP A 422 5.03 6.66 -20.94
N SER A 423 5.80 7.29 -21.83
CA SER A 423 7.22 7.55 -21.61
C SER A 423 7.44 8.42 -20.37
N TRP A 424 6.62 9.47 -20.21
CA TRP A 424 6.61 10.29 -19.00
C TRP A 424 6.20 9.50 -17.77
N TYR A 425 5.12 8.71 -17.86
CA TYR A 425 4.65 7.88 -16.75
C TYR A 425 5.75 6.92 -16.27
N TYR A 426 6.39 6.16 -17.16
CA TYR A 426 7.47 5.24 -16.77
C TYR A 426 8.65 5.95 -16.10
N LEU A 427 9.04 7.12 -16.60
CA LEU A 427 10.11 7.93 -16.04
C LEU A 427 9.87 8.24 -14.56
N TRP A 428 8.72 8.83 -14.22
CA TRP A 428 8.52 9.29 -12.84
C TRP A 428 7.90 8.20 -11.94
N HIS A 429 7.01 7.36 -12.50
CA HIS A 429 6.23 6.35 -11.77
C HIS A 429 7.03 5.11 -11.46
N HIS A 430 7.79 4.58 -12.42
CA HIS A 430 8.60 3.37 -12.18
C HIS A 430 10.02 3.76 -11.79
N GLU A 431 10.77 4.30 -12.74
CA GLU A 431 12.22 4.49 -12.64
C GLU A 431 12.56 5.53 -11.56
N GLY A 432 11.83 6.64 -11.55
CA GLY A 432 11.99 7.71 -10.56
C GLY A 432 11.60 7.28 -9.15
N ARG A 433 10.51 6.52 -8.99
CA ARG A 433 10.15 5.96 -7.68
C ARG A 433 11.20 4.94 -7.24
N ARG A 434 11.69 4.05 -8.13
CA ARG A 434 12.77 3.09 -7.83
C ARG A 434 14.02 3.77 -7.34
N ALA A 435 14.52 4.78 -8.05
CA ALA A 435 15.72 5.53 -7.67
C ALA A 435 15.62 6.10 -6.24
N ARG A 436 14.52 6.80 -5.94
CA ARG A 436 14.34 7.49 -4.66
C ARG A 436 14.07 6.52 -3.50
N HIS A 437 13.32 5.45 -3.73
CA HIS A 437 13.14 4.41 -2.71
C HIS A 437 14.42 3.62 -2.47
N GLY A 438 15.19 3.31 -3.53
CA GLY A 438 16.48 2.63 -3.44
C GLY A 438 17.45 3.39 -2.54
N ALA A 439 17.55 4.70 -2.72
CA ALA A 439 18.39 5.54 -1.86
C ALA A 439 17.89 5.61 -0.42
N SER A 440 16.56 5.64 -0.22
CA SER A 440 15.96 5.73 1.12
C SER A 440 16.20 4.50 2.01
N MET A 441 16.62 3.37 1.43
CA MET A 441 16.82 2.10 2.14
C MET A 441 18.14 1.39 1.77
N MET A 442 19.09 2.13 1.20
CA MET A 442 20.45 1.66 0.88
C MET A 442 20.52 0.46 -0.09
N ALA A 443 19.73 0.49 -1.17
CA ALA A 443 19.87 -0.42 -2.31
C ALA A 443 20.53 0.30 -3.50
N PRO A 444 21.86 0.17 -3.67
CA PRO A 444 22.58 0.89 -4.72
C PRO A 444 22.13 0.52 -6.14
N ASP A 445 21.73 -0.72 -6.41
CA ASP A 445 21.31 -1.13 -7.76
C ASP A 445 19.94 -0.53 -8.14
N TYR A 446 18.98 -0.56 -7.21
CA TYR A 446 17.71 0.18 -7.36
C TYR A 446 17.87 1.69 -7.42
N THR A 447 18.91 2.23 -6.78
CA THR A 447 19.22 3.66 -6.88
C THR A 447 19.72 4.02 -8.27
N HIS A 448 20.59 3.18 -8.84
CA HIS A 448 21.30 3.46 -10.09
C HIS A 448 20.71 2.72 -11.29
N TRP A 449 21.02 1.43 -11.46
CA TRP A 449 20.74 0.68 -12.69
C TRP A 449 19.25 0.46 -12.95
N HIS A 450 18.45 0.21 -11.91
CA HIS A 450 16.99 0.15 -12.03
C HIS A 450 16.30 1.50 -11.73
N GLY A 451 17.10 2.56 -11.54
CA GLY A 451 16.63 3.87 -11.10
C GLY A 451 17.17 4.98 -12.00
N MET A 452 18.15 5.74 -11.52
CA MET A 452 18.65 6.93 -12.23
C MET A 452 19.19 6.67 -13.64
N TYR A 453 19.68 5.47 -13.93
CA TYR A 453 20.09 5.07 -15.28
C TYR A 453 18.91 5.10 -16.25
N GLU A 454 17.83 4.40 -15.91
CA GLU A 454 16.60 4.36 -16.71
C GLU A 454 15.92 5.72 -16.75
N VAL A 455 15.86 6.47 -15.62
CA VAL A 455 15.35 7.86 -15.60
C VAL A 455 16.06 8.74 -16.62
N ALA A 456 17.40 8.65 -16.68
CA ALA A 456 18.17 9.45 -17.62
C ALA A 456 17.90 9.00 -19.06
N GLU A 457 17.94 7.70 -19.34
CA GLU A 457 17.66 7.13 -20.66
C GLU A 457 16.27 7.58 -21.15
N ARG A 458 15.22 7.38 -20.34
CA ARG A 458 13.84 7.77 -20.65
C ARG A 458 13.69 9.26 -20.90
N PHE A 459 14.35 10.10 -20.10
CA PHE A 459 14.27 11.56 -20.26
C PHE A 459 14.88 12.02 -21.57
N TYR A 460 16.09 11.55 -21.89
CA TYR A 460 16.88 12.06 -23.00
C TYR A 460 16.62 11.35 -24.33
N MET A 461 16.18 10.09 -24.30
CA MET A 461 15.96 9.26 -25.49
C MET A 461 14.49 9.16 -25.87
N GLU A 462 13.55 9.40 -24.94
CA GLU A 462 12.11 9.29 -25.22
C GLU A 462 11.38 10.62 -25.00
N VAL A 463 11.30 11.12 -23.76
CA VAL A 463 10.47 12.30 -23.45
C VAL A 463 10.88 13.55 -24.23
N ILE A 464 12.18 13.87 -24.29
CA ILE A 464 12.66 15.04 -25.05
C ILE A 464 12.46 14.85 -26.57
N PRO A 465 12.93 13.77 -27.21
CA PRO A 465 12.74 13.57 -28.64
C PRO A 465 11.27 13.54 -29.07
N GLN A 466 10.41 12.83 -28.36
CA GLN A 466 8.97 12.77 -28.67
C GLN A 466 8.32 14.15 -28.54
N ALA A 467 8.67 14.94 -27.51
CA ALA A 467 8.14 16.29 -27.36
C ALA A 467 8.59 17.23 -28.51
N LYS A 468 9.83 17.08 -28.97
CA LYS A 468 10.33 17.83 -30.13
C LYS A 468 9.61 17.43 -31.41
N GLU A 469 9.43 16.13 -31.65
CA GLU A 469 8.72 15.61 -32.82
C GLU A 469 7.28 16.12 -32.87
N ILE A 470 6.54 16.08 -31.75
CA ILE A 470 5.18 16.62 -31.66
C ILE A 470 5.16 18.11 -32.00
N ALA A 471 6.11 18.88 -31.46
CA ALA A 471 6.20 20.32 -31.70
C ALA A 471 6.58 20.66 -33.16
N GLU A 472 7.51 19.91 -33.75
CA GLU A 472 7.95 20.06 -35.14
C GLU A 472 6.82 19.69 -36.11
N HIS A 473 6.12 18.59 -35.85
CA HIS A 473 4.94 18.20 -36.62
C HIS A 473 3.85 19.28 -36.57
N ALA A 474 3.55 19.81 -35.38
CA ALA A 474 2.60 20.91 -35.21
C ALA A 474 2.98 22.15 -36.06
N ILE A 475 4.27 22.50 -36.14
CA ILE A 475 4.73 23.58 -37.01
C ILE A 475 4.42 23.27 -38.48
N THR A 476 4.68 22.05 -38.94
CA THR A 476 4.39 21.65 -40.33
C THR A 476 2.90 21.63 -40.66
N GLU A 477 2.03 21.42 -39.65
CA GLU A 477 0.57 21.45 -39.77
C GLU A 477 -0.05 22.85 -39.60
N GLY A 478 0.78 23.90 -39.50
CA GLY A 478 0.33 25.28 -39.41
C GLY A 478 0.09 25.82 -37.99
N LYS A 479 0.46 25.07 -36.96
CA LYS A 479 0.49 25.51 -35.55
C LYS A 479 1.89 26.01 -35.15
N GLU A 480 2.41 26.98 -35.91
CA GLU A 480 3.80 27.41 -35.77
C GLU A 480 4.09 28.04 -34.40
N ALA A 481 3.17 28.86 -33.87
CA ALA A 481 3.35 29.54 -32.60
C ALA A 481 3.38 28.55 -31.43
N GLU A 482 2.47 27.57 -31.45
CA GLU A 482 2.31 26.52 -30.45
C GLU A 482 3.53 25.60 -30.42
N GLY A 483 3.96 25.10 -31.58
CA GLY A 483 5.14 24.23 -31.67
C GLY A 483 6.42 24.96 -31.24
N ARG A 484 6.62 26.22 -31.68
CA ARG A 484 7.77 27.03 -31.22
C ARG A 484 7.75 27.31 -29.72
N ALA A 485 6.57 27.48 -29.12
CA ALA A 485 6.46 27.67 -27.66
C ALA A 485 6.94 26.44 -26.88
N VAL A 486 6.61 25.23 -27.35
CA VAL A 486 7.09 23.99 -26.72
C VAL A 486 8.60 23.80 -26.94
N LEU A 487 9.11 24.02 -28.16
CA LEU A 487 10.55 23.94 -28.43
C LEU A 487 11.35 24.92 -27.55
N ALA A 488 10.85 26.14 -27.35
CA ALA A 488 11.49 27.12 -26.48
C ALA A 488 11.58 26.64 -25.01
N VAL A 489 10.55 25.94 -24.51
CA VAL A 489 10.59 25.32 -23.16
C VAL A 489 11.68 24.24 -23.08
N ILE A 490 11.79 23.40 -24.11
CA ILE A 490 12.80 22.33 -24.17
C ILE A 490 14.21 22.93 -24.22
N ASP A 491 14.43 23.93 -25.07
CA ASP A 491 15.73 24.59 -25.22
C ASP A 491 16.14 25.31 -23.94
N GLU A 492 15.22 25.98 -23.25
CA GLU A 492 15.46 26.61 -21.94
C GLU A 492 15.90 25.57 -20.89
N ILE A 493 15.29 24.38 -20.89
CA ILE A 493 15.67 23.28 -19.99
C ILE A 493 17.08 22.77 -20.34
N LEU A 494 17.35 22.47 -21.61
CA LEU A 494 18.61 21.89 -22.06
C LEU A 494 19.79 22.86 -21.97
N ALA A 495 19.54 24.16 -21.95
CA ALA A 495 20.56 25.18 -21.74
C ALA A 495 21.10 25.22 -20.29
N ARG A 496 20.42 24.60 -19.32
CA ARG A 496 20.83 24.63 -17.91
C ARG A 496 22.11 23.80 -17.68
N PRO A 497 22.99 24.20 -16.72
CA PRO A 497 24.28 23.56 -16.51
C PRO A 497 24.24 22.03 -16.34
N GLU A 498 23.23 21.52 -15.66
CA GLU A 498 23.05 20.09 -15.36
C GLU A 498 22.74 19.21 -16.58
N HIS A 499 22.41 19.81 -17.73
CA HIS A 499 22.13 19.13 -19.00
C HIS A 499 23.22 19.31 -20.07
N GLN A 500 24.26 20.13 -19.80
CA GLN A 500 25.30 20.50 -20.78
C GLN A 500 26.12 19.33 -21.32
N TRP A 501 26.07 18.16 -20.68
CA TRP A 501 26.74 16.95 -21.14
C TRP A 501 26.32 16.53 -22.55
N GLN A 502 25.13 16.92 -23.01
CA GLN A 502 24.67 16.65 -24.38
C GLN A 502 25.39 17.49 -25.44
N ALA A 503 25.95 18.63 -25.06
CA ALA A 503 26.66 19.55 -25.97
C ALA A 503 28.19 19.50 -25.82
N SER A 504 28.69 18.70 -24.87
CA SER A 504 30.10 18.66 -24.48
C SER A 504 30.84 17.47 -25.11
N THR A 505 32.12 17.64 -25.41
CA THR A 505 32.97 16.53 -25.88
C THR A 505 33.32 15.57 -24.73
N LYS A 506 33.65 14.32 -25.07
CA LYS A 506 34.06 13.29 -24.08
C LYS A 506 35.22 13.71 -23.17
N ASN A 507 36.10 14.61 -23.64
CA ASN A 507 37.24 15.10 -22.87
C ASN A 507 36.88 16.27 -21.93
N GLU A 508 35.84 17.04 -22.26
CA GLU A 508 35.31 18.10 -21.40
C GLU A 508 34.50 17.53 -20.22
N LEU A 509 33.89 16.36 -20.39
CA LEU A 509 33.06 15.69 -19.38
C LEU A 509 33.81 14.82 -18.35
N LYS A 510 35.11 14.54 -18.59
CA LYS A 510 35.93 13.68 -17.71
C LYS A 510 36.71 14.46 -16.64
N LYS A 511 36.70 15.79 -16.69
CA LYS A 511 37.28 16.67 -15.68
C LYS A 511 36.20 17.08 -14.69
#